data_AF-A0A6B3F9Y9-F1
#
_entry.id   AF-A0A6B3F9Y9-F1
#
_cell.length_a   1.000
_cell.length_b   1.000
_cell.length_c   1.000
_cell.angle_alpha   90.00
_cell.angle_beta   90.00
_cell.angle_gamma   90.00
#
_symmetry.space_group_name_H-M   'P 1'
#
loop_
_entity.id
_entity.type
_entity.pdbx_description
1 polymer ?
#
loop_
_entity_poly.entity_id
_entity_poly.type
_entity_poly.pdbx_seq_one_letter_code
_entity_poly.pdbx_strand_id
1 'polypeptide(L)' 'MSTKDFIEKDYYKVLGVPKDATEAEIKKAYRKLARENHPDANKGNTTA' A
#
# COMPACT_ATOMS: atom_id res chain seq x y z
N MET A 1 -2.82 -3.66 19.78
CA MET A 1 -3.50 -3.67 18.47
C MET A 1 -4.76 -4.50 18.64
N SER A 2 -5.92 -3.84 18.64
CA SER A 2 -7.21 -4.52 18.77
C SER A 2 -7.54 -5.16 17.42
N THR A 3 -8.14 -6.35 17.40
CA THR A 3 -8.61 -7.02 16.17
C THR A 3 -9.58 -6.14 15.34
N LYS A 4 -10.18 -5.12 15.97
CA LYS A 4 -11.02 -4.11 15.30
C LYS A 4 -10.24 -3.22 14.34
N ASP A 5 -9.00 -2.85 14.69
CA ASP A 5 -8.18 -1.95 13.86
C ASP A 5 -7.86 -2.55 12.49
N PHE A 6 -7.72 -3.88 12.44
CA PHE A 6 -7.44 -4.62 11.21
C PHE A 6 -8.66 -4.82 10.30
N ILE A 7 -9.87 -4.77 10.85
CA ILE A 7 -11.13 -4.94 10.10
C ILE A 7 -11.63 -3.58 9.59
N GLU A 8 -11.46 -2.52 10.38
CA GLU A 8 -11.83 -1.16 9.97
C GLU A 8 -10.92 -0.62 8.87
N LYS A 9 -9.63 -1.00 8.88
CA LYS A 9 -8.70 -0.67 7.80
C LYS A 9 -8.75 -1.71 6.69
N ASP A 10 -9.39 -1.36 5.60
CA ASP A 10 -9.45 -2.20 4.40
C ASP A 10 -8.09 -2.18 3.67
N TYR A 11 -7.14 -3.01 4.12
CA TYR A 11 -5.80 -3.09 3.55
C TYR A 11 -5.78 -3.47 2.07
N TYR A 12 -6.75 -4.28 1.64
CA TYR A 12 -6.91 -4.65 0.24
C TYR A 12 -7.28 -3.41 -0.59
N LYS A 13 -8.21 -2.58 -0.12
CA LYS A 13 -8.47 -1.27 -0.75
C LYS A 13 -7.27 -0.33 -0.71
N VAL A 14 -6.52 -0.27 0.39
CA VAL A 14 -5.31 0.57 0.49
C VAL A 14 -4.26 0.15 -0.54
N LEU A 15 -4.09 -1.15 -0.75
CA LEU A 15 -3.20 -1.70 -1.77
C LEU A 15 -3.81 -1.67 -3.18
N GLY A 16 -5.10 -1.33 -3.31
CA GLY A 16 -5.82 -1.32 -4.59
C GLY A 16 -6.02 -2.71 -5.20
N VAL A 17 -6.02 -3.76 -4.37
CA VAL A 17 -6.20 -5.16 -4.80
C VAL A 17 -7.52 -5.71 -4.29
N PRO A 18 -8.13 -6.67 -5.00
CA PRO A 18 -9.34 -7.32 -4.52
C PRO A 18 -9.02 -8.26 -3.33
N LYS A 19 -10.04 -8.65 -2.57
CA LYS A 19 -9.86 -9.48 -1.35
C LYS A 19 -9.45 -10.92 -1.66
N ASP A 20 -9.67 -11.36 -2.89
CA ASP A 20 -9.24 -12.65 -3.45
C ASP A 20 -7.87 -12.58 -4.12
N ALA A 21 -7.19 -11.43 -4.06
CA ALA A 21 -5.89 -11.25 -4.68
C ALA A 21 -4.87 -12.25 -4.14
N THR A 22 -4.09 -12.81 -5.06
CA THR A 22 -3.00 -13.71 -4.74
C THR A 22 -1.83 -12.97 -4.09
N GLU A 23 -0.99 -13.69 -3.37
CA GLU A 23 0.21 -13.12 -2.75
C GLU A 23 1.12 -12.42 -3.79
N ALA A 24 1.19 -12.97 -5.00
CA ALA A 24 1.95 -12.38 -6.10
C ALA A 24 1.41 -11.00 -6.51
N GLU A 25 0.08 -10.85 -6.58
CA GLU A 25 -0.60 -9.59 -6.90
C GLU A 25 -0.44 -8.56 -5.79
N ILE A 26 -0.61 -8.98 -4.53
CA ILE A 26 -0.37 -8.14 -3.34
C ILE A 26 1.06 -7.59 -3.37
N LYS A 27 2.05 -8.45 -3.59
CA LYS A 27 3.47 -8.06 -3.64
C LYS A 27 3.77 -7.14 -4.81
N LYS A 28 3.11 -7.33 -5.96
CA LYS A 28 3.24 -6.47 -7.14
C LYS A 28 2.65 -5.09 -6.88
N ALA A 29 1.43 -5.02 -6.32
CA ALA A 29 0.75 -3.79 -5.97
C ALA A 29 1.54 -2.99 -4.94
N TYR A 30 2.00 -3.64 -3.86
CA TYR A 30 2.84 -3.02 -2.84
C TYR A 30 4.11 -2.40 -3.44
N ARG A 31 4.86 -3.15 -4.26
CA ARG A 31 6.10 -2.63 -4.88
C ARG A 31 5.86 -1.48 -5.86
N LYS A 32 4.69 -1.43 -6.49
CA LYS A 32 4.29 -0.32 -7.36
C LYS A 32 4.02 0.92 -6.51
N LEU A 33 3.15 0.79 -5.51
CA LEU A 33 2.78 1.88 -4.60
C LEU A 33 3.98 2.42 -3.81
N ALA A 34 4.88 1.53 -3.39
CA ALA A 34 6.09 1.88 -2.67
C ALA A 34 7.05 2.68 -3.55
N ARG A 35 7.19 2.35 -4.85
CA ARG A 35 7.99 3.15 -5.79
C ARG A 35 7.35 4.50 -6.09
N GLU A 36 6.03 4.54 -6.27
CA GLU A 36 5.28 5.76 -6.52
C GLU A 36 5.34 6.74 -5.35
N ASN A 37 5.41 6.25 -4.11
CA ASN A 37 5.52 7.08 -2.91
C ASN A 37 6.94 7.09 -2.30
N HIS A 38 7.94 6.50 -2.98
CA HIS A 38 9.27 6.38 -2.41
C HIS A 38 9.93 7.77 -2.33
N PRO A 39 10.43 8.20 -1.17
CA PRO A 39 11.11 9.50 -1.04
C PRO A 39 12.36 9.57 -1.93
N ASP A 40 13.11 8.47 -2.09
CA ASP A 40 14.31 8.46 -2.95
C ASP A 40 13.99 8.51 -4.46
N ALA A 41 12.78 8.12 -4.88
CA ALA A 41 12.35 8.25 -6.27
C ALA A 41 11.70 9.62 -6.52
N ASN A 42 11.02 10.17 -5.50
CA ASN A 42 10.42 11.50 -5.50
C ASN A 42 11.29 12.50 -4.74
N LYS A 43 12.55 12.67 -5.14
CA LYS A 43 13.52 13.63 -4.56
C LYS A 43 13.15 15.13 -4.75
N GLY A 44 11.86 15.45 -4.82
CA GLY A 44 11.35 16.79 -5.08
C GLY A 44 10.11 17.21 -4.28
N ASN A 45 9.50 16.35 -3.47
CA ASN A 45 8.44 16.78 -2.53
C ASN A 45 9.01 17.01 -1.12
N THR A 46 10.08 17.79 -1.05
CA THR A 46 10.30 18.70 0.08
C THR A 46 9.38 19.90 -0.10
N THR A 47 8.08 19.72 0.11
CA THR A 47 7.23 20.85 0.47
C THR A 47 7.42 21.08 1.96
N ALA A 48 8.04 22.23 2.23
CA ALA A 48 8.28 22.85 3.52
C ALA A 48 7.00 23.03 4.35
#